data_AF-A0A936HUR3-F1
#
_entry.id   AF-A0A936HUR3-F1
#
_cell.length_a   1.000
_cell.length_b   1.000
_cell.length_c   1.000
_cell.angle_alpha   90.00
_cell.angle_beta   90.00
_cell.angle_gamma   90.00
#
_symmetry.space_group_name_H-M   'P 1'
#
loop_
_entity.id
_entity.type
_entity.pdbx_description
1 polymer ?
#
loop_
_entity_poly.entity_id
_entity_poly.type
_entity_poly.pdbx_seq_one_letter_code
_entity_poly.pdbx_strand_id
1 'polypeptide(L)'
;MARWKVDWEEMIDDRTKPIQDRLTRFYLDYAKTVLTKEWVRILVFSRLADGYITDNYMKLLSERLFPRIVRGTRADLQLPLEPASTEAERELAWGLHGGIFYIGIRHWVSGQSFPADLETVVSDRVRFACRTSRA
;
A
#
# COMPACT_ATOMS: atom_id res chain seq x y z
N MET A 1 -5.26 15.46 3.84
CA MET A 1 -6.28 14.42 4.14
C MET A 1 -7.31 14.19 3.03
N ALA A 2 -7.52 15.11 2.08
CA ALA A 2 -8.60 15.04 1.06
C ALA A 2 -8.58 13.83 0.09
N ARG A 3 -7.57 12.96 0.14
CA ARG A 3 -7.42 11.80 -0.77
C ARG A 3 -7.42 10.45 -0.06
N TRP A 4 -7.47 10.46 1.27
CA TRP A 4 -7.66 9.25 2.05
C TRP A 4 -9.09 8.76 1.87
N LYS A 5 -9.27 7.45 1.64
CA LYS A 5 -10.60 6.83 1.55
C LYS A 5 -10.79 5.90 2.75
N VAL A 6 -11.87 6.08 3.49
CA VAL A 6 -12.20 5.23 4.65
C VAL A 6 -12.44 3.78 4.21
N ASP A 7 -13.05 3.59 3.04
CA ASP A 7 -13.32 2.29 2.42
C ASP A 7 -12.05 1.42 2.27
N TRP A 8 -10.84 2.01 2.25
CA TRP A 8 -9.60 1.23 2.19
C TRP A 8 -9.42 0.33 3.41
N GLU A 9 -9.81 0.79 4.59
CA GLU A 9 -9.78 -0.04 5.80
C GLU A 9 -10.78 -1.19 5.68
N GLU A 10 -12.00 -0.88 5.20
CA GLU A 10 -13.07 -1.86 5.00
C GLU A 10 -12.70 -2.94 3.97
N MET A 11 -12.06 -2.55 2.86
CA MET A 11 -11.60 -3.48 1.84
C MET A 11 -10.59 -4.50 2.39
N ILE A 12 -9.70 -4.07 3.30
CA ILE A 12 -8.70 -4.95 3.91
C ILE A 12 -9.34 -5.82 5.00
N ASP A 13 -10.31 -5.29 5.73
CA ASP A 13 -10.98 -5.99 6.83
C ASP A 13 -12.08 -6.98 6.37
N ASP A 14 -12.51 -6.96 5.10
CA ASP A 14 -13.50 -7.89 4.52
C ASP A 14 -13.03 -9.36 4.50
N ARG A 15 -13.17 -10.07 5.63
CA ARG A 15 -12.73 -11.48 5.79
C ARG A 15 -13.53 -12.50 4.97
N THR A 16 -14.53 -12.07 4.20
CA THR A 16 -15.26 -12.97 3.29
C THR A 16 -14.42 -13.36 2.07
N LYS A 17 -13.30 -12.67 1.84
CA LYS A 17 -12.38 -12.89 0.71
C LYS A 17 -10.96 -13.23 1.19
N PRO A 18 -10.18 -13.99 0.39
CA PRO A 18 -8.76 -14.22 0.65
C PRO A 18 -7.96 -12.91 0.78
N ILE A 19 -6.90 -12.90 1.59
CA ILE A 19 -6.07 -11.69 1.79
C ILE A 19 -5.56 -11.09 0.48
N GLN A 20 -5.14 -11.95 -0.45
CA GLN A 20 -4.64 -11.51 -1.75
C GLN A 20 -5.68 -10.67 -2.49
N ASP A 21 -6.95 -11.11 -2.52
CA ASP A 21 -8.02 -10.42 -3.25
C ASP A 21 -8.37 -9.08 -2.59
N ARG A 22 -8.37 -9.03 -1.26
CA ARG A 22 -8.58 -7.81 -0.48
C ARG A 22 -7.49 -6.77 -0.76
N LEU A 23 -6.23 -7.19 -0.71
CA LEU A 23 -5.08 -6.33 -0.98
C LEU A 23 -5.05 -5.87 -2.44
N THR A 24 -5.35 -6.76 -3.40
CA THR A 24 -5.44 -6.39 -4.81
C THR A 24 -6.50 -5.31 -5.01
N ARG A 25 -7.72 -5.50 -4.47
CA ARG A 25 -8.79 -4.50 -4.57
C ARG A 25 -8.37 -3.15 -3.98
N PHE A 26 -7.80 -3.16 -2.77
CA PHE A 26 -7.30 -1.96 -2.11
C PHE A 26 -6.22 -1.26 -2.95
N TYR A 27 -5.19 -1.99 -3.38
CA TYR A 27 -4.05 -1.38 -4.07
C TYR A 27 -4.38 -0.90 -5.48
N LEU A 28 -5.36 -1.52 -6.17
CA LEU A 28 -5.86 -1.01 -7.44
C LEU A 28 -6.58 0.34 -7.27
N ASP A 29 -7.42 0.46 -6.25
CA ASP A 29 -8.10 1.72 -5.93
C ASP A 29 -7.12 2.80 -5.43
N TYR A 30 -6.17 2.40 -4.57
CA TYR A 30 -5.04 3.22 -4.15
C TYR A 30 -4.26 3.75 -5.34
N ALA A 31 -3.89 2.88 -6.29
CA ALA A 31 -3.08 3.26 -7.44
C ALA A 31 -3.80 4.30 -8.32
N LYS A 32 -5.09 4.09 -8.60
CA LYS A 32 -5.95 5.05 -9.33
C LYS A 32 -6.08 6.38 -8.60
N THR A 33 -6.15 6.33 -7.28
CA THR A 33 -6.43 7.50 -6.43
C THR A 33 -5.18 8.35 -6.21
N VAL A 34 -4.02 7.72 -5.98
CA VAL A 34 -2.81 8.35 -5.44
C VAL A 34 -1.71 8.53 -6.48
N LEU A 35 -1.60 7.65 -7.49
CA LEU A 35 -0.52 7.73 -8.49
C LEU A 35 -0.79 8.75 -9.61
N THR A 36 -1.60 9.76 -9.33
CA THR A 36 -1.82 10.88 -10.25
C THR A 36 -0.64 11.85 -10.21
N LYS A 37 -0.42 12.58 -11.30
CA LYS A 37 0.67 13.57 -11.41
C LYS A 37 0.64 14.58 -10.27
N GLU A 38 -0.55 15.07 -9.95
CA GLU A 38 -0.78 16.04 -8.87
C GLU A 38 -0.38 15.45 -7.51
N TRP A 39 -0.95 14.31 -7.13
CA TRP A 39 -0.74 13.75 -5.78
C TRP A 39 0.69 13.27 -5.55
N VAL A 40 1.28 12.60 -6.53
CA VAL A 40 2.68 12.16 -6.43
C VAL A 40 3.60 13.37 -6.22
N ARG A 41 3.39 14.45 -6.97
CA ARG A 41 4.22 15.66 -6.84
C ARG A 41 3.98 16.38 -5.52
N ILE A 42 2.74 16.45 -5.03
CA ILE A 42 2.43 17.01 -3.71
C ILE A 42 3.21 16.26 -2.61
N LEU A 43 3.19 14.93 -2.61
CA LEU A 43 3.89 14.14 -1.60
C LEU A 43 5.42 14.32 -1.68
N VAL A 44 5.98 14.40 -2.89
CA VAL A 44 7.43 14.63 -3.07
C VAL A 44 7.83 16.03 -2.62
N PHE A 45 7.11 17.06 -3.07
CA PHE A 45 7.41 18.44 -2.69
C PHE A 45 7.22 18.68 -1.20
N SER A 46 6.14 18.16 -0.61
CA SER A 46 5.94 18.27 0.84
C SER A 46 7.10 17.61 1.58
N ARG A 47 7.59 16.44 1.13
CA ARG A 47 8.73 15.78 1.78
C ARG A 47 10.02 16.59 1.74
N LEU A 48 10.24 17.35 0.67
CA LEU A 48 11.43 18.22 0.52
C LEU A 48 11.27 19.58 1.19
N ALA A 49 10.03 20.01 1.48
CA ALA A 49 9.71 21.24 2.17
C ALA A 49 9.71 21.03 3.70
N ASP A 50 8.54 21.00 4.32
CA ASP A 50 8.35 20.86 5.78
C ASP A 50 7.90 19.45 6.23
N GLY A 51 7.60 18.57 5.28
CA GLY A 51 7.11 17.22 5.52
C GLY A 51 5.64 17.11 5.90
N TYR A 52 4.91 18.19 6.18
CA TYR A 52 3.63 18.12 6.90
C TYR A 52 2.57 17.24 6.22
N ILE A 53 2.38 17.38 4.91
CA ILE A 53 1.36 16.59 4.18
C ILE A 53 1.80 15.14 4.10
N THR A 54 3.06 14.91 3.75
CA THR A 54 3.60 13.55 3.58
C THR A 54 3.64 12.80 4.89
N ASP A 55 4.09 13.42 5.98
CA ASP A 55 4.21 12.78 7.29
C ASP A 55 2.84 12.41 7.86
N ASN A 56 1.85 13.31 7.73
CA ASN A 56 0.46 12.99 8.12
C ASN A 56 -0.12 11.85 7.27
N TYR A 57 0.18 11.81 5.98
CA TYR A 57 -0.30 10.74 5.11
C TYR A 57 0.37 9.39 5.44
N MET A 58 1.69 9.37 5.63
CA MET A 58 2.46 8.18 6.00
C MET A 58 2.06 7.67 7.40
N LYS A 59 1.75 8.57 8.33
CA LYS A 59 1.21 8.22 9.64
C LYS A 59 -0.13 7.47 9.52
N LEU A 60 -1.05 7.93 8.69
CA LEU A 60 -2.32 7.23 8.46
C LEU A 60 -2.11 5.82 7.88
N LEU A 61 -1.18 5.64 6.94
CA LEU A 61 -0.84 4.31 6.42
C LEU A 61 -0.33 3.38 7.51
N SER A 62 0.63 3.88 8.29
CA SER A 62 1.29 3.14 9.37
C SER A 62 0.33 2.76 10.49
N GLU A 63 -0.56 3.67 10.89
CA GLU A 63 -1.48 3.44 12.01
C GLU A 63 -2.74 2.68 11.60
N ARG A 64 -3.23 2.89 10.38
CA ARG A 64 -4.56 2.38 9.98
C ARG A 64 -4.49 1.19 9.04
N LEU A 65 -3.57 1.14 8.08
CA LEU A 65 -3.56 0.07 7.08
C LEU A 65 -2.58 -1.04 7.41
N PHE A 66 -1.33 -0.74 7.74
CA PHE A 66 -0.31 -1.78 7.92
C PHE A 66 -0.63 -2.80 9.02
N PRO A 67 -1.18 -2.42 10.18
CA PRO A 67 -1.61 -3.40 11.18
C PRO A 67 -2.71 -4.34 10.65
N ARG A 68 -3.59 -3.86 9.75
CA ARG A 68 -4.64 -4.66 9.13
C ARG A 68 -4.08 -5.62 8.10
N ILE A 69 -3.14 -5.16 7.28
CA ILE A 69 -2.41 -6.00 6.32
C ILE A 69 -1.69 -7.12 7.06
N VAL A 70 -0.90 -6.80 8.10
CA VAL A 70 -0.16 -7.80 8.88
C VAL A 70 -1.10 -8.81 9.53
N ARG A 71 -2.16 -8.35 10.20
CA ARG A 71 -3.16 -9.23 10.81
C ARG A 71 -3.83 -10.14 9.76
N GLY A 72 -4.18 -9.57 8.61
CA GLY A 72 -4.81 -10.30 7.51
C GLY A 72 -3.89 -11.36 6.90
N THR A 73 -2.59 -11.06 6.78
CA THR A 73 -1.56 -12.00 6.32
C THR A 73 -1.32 -13.11 7.34
N ARG A 74 -1.18 -12.80 8.64
CA ARG A 74 -1.05 -13.83 9.69
C ARG A 74 -2.21 -14.81 9.69
N ALA A 75 -3.44 -14.30 9.58
CA ALA A 75 -4.63 -15.14 9.53
C ALA A 75 -4.62 -16.09 8.31
N ASP A 76 -4.20 -15.59 7.15
CA ASP A 76 -4.07 -16.38 5.91
C ASP A 76 -2.97 -17.46 5.99
N LEU A 77 -1.92 -17.18 6.75
CA LEU A 77 -0.81 -18.10 7.03
C LEU A 77 -1.06 -19.03 8.24
N GLN A 78 -2.20 -18.90 8.92
CA GLN A 78 -2.51 -19.62 10.17
C GLN A 78 -1.47 -19.37 11.28
N LEU A 79 -0.85 -18.18 11.30
CA LEU A 79 0.09 -17.76 12.34
C LEU A 79 -0.65 -17.19 13.55
N PRO A 80 -0.02 -17.19 14.75
CA PRO A 80 -0.59 -16.56 15.94
C PRO A 80 -0.99 -15.10 15.70
N LEU A 81 -2.20 -14.74 16.10
CA LEU A 81 -2.74 -13.39 15.97
C LEU A 81 -2.31 -12.50 17.13
N GLU A 82 -1.00 -12.27 17.24
CA GLU A 82 -0.44 -11.37 18.25
C GLU A 82 -0.98 -9.93 18.09
N PRO A 83 -1.17 -9.17 19.18
CA PRO A 83 -1.76 -7.83 19.12
C PRO A 83 -0.92 -6.84 18.32
N ALA A 84 0.41 -6.96 18.37
CA ALA A 84 1.35 -6.06 17.72
C ALA A 84 2.02 -6.71 16.51
N SER A 85 2.21 -5.92 15.44
CA SER A 85 3.10 -6.28 14.34
C SER A 85 4.55 -6.20 14.81
N THR A 86 5.40 -7.13 14.39
CA THR A 86 6.85 -7.01 14.51
C THR A 86 7.38 -5.92 13.57
N GLU A 87 8.63 -5.51 13.77
CA GLU A 87 9.31 -4.59 12.84
C GLU A 87 9.42 -5.18 11.44
N ALA A 88 9.86 -6.43 11.32
CA ALA A 88 9.98 -7.11 10.04
C ALA A 88 8.66 -7.14 9.25
N GLU A 89 7.54 -7.41 9.91
CA GLU A 89 6.22 -7.40 9.26
C GLU A 89 5.78 -6.00 8.82
N ARG A 90 6.13 -4.96 9.59
CA ARG A 90 5.88 -3.58 9.17
C ARG A 90 6.74 -3.21 7.96
N GLU A 91 8.01 -3.61 7.93
CA GLU A 91 8.91 -3.37 6.81
C GLU A 91 8.46 -4.11 5.54
N LEU A 92 7.89 -5.32 5.67
CA LEU A 92 7.27 -6.02 4.54
C LEU A 92 6.06 -5.26 3.98
N ALA A 93 5.20 -4.72 4.85
CA ALA A 93 4.07 -3.89 4.42
C ALA A 93 4.55 -2.59 3.74
N TRP A 94 5.59 -1.96 4.29
CA TRP A 94 6.25 -0.80 3.67
C TRP A 94 6.83 -1.14 2.30
N GLY A 95 7.50 -2.28 2.15
CA GLY A 95 8.09 -2.71 0.89
C GLY A 95 7.06 -2.87 -0.22
N LEU A 96 5.92 -3.52 0.07
CA LEU A 96 4.81 -3.64 -0.88
C LEU A 96 4.24 -2.26 -1.24
N HIS A 97 3.93 -1.44 -0.24
CA HIS A 97 3.33 -0.12 -0.45
C HIS A 97 4.26 0.81 -1.24
N GLY A 98 5.53 0.90 -0.84
CA GLY A 98 6.56 1.70 -1.49
C GLY A 98 6.81 1.26 -2.93
N GLY A 99 6.83 -0.05 -3.20
CA GLY A 99 6.98 -0.59 -4.55
C GLY A 99 5.86 -0.17 -5.51
N ILE A 100 4.62 -0.06 -5.00
CA ILE A 100 3.47 0.42 -5.79
C ILE A 100 3.53 1.94 -5.95
N PHE A 101 3.83 2.69 -4.88
CA PHE A 101 3.96 4.15 -4.96
C PHE A 101 5.09 4.59 -5.90
N TYR A 102 6.19 3.84 -5.95
CA TYR A 102 7.33 4.12 -6.81
C TYR A 102 6.99 4.11 -8.31
N ILE A 103 5.92 3.42 -8.73
CA ILE A 103 5.40 3.50 -10.11
C ILE A 103 5.02 4.95 -10.46
N GLY A 104 4.40 5.66 -9.53
CA GLY A 104 4.05 7.07 -9.70
C GLY A 104 5.28 7.96 -9.73
N ILE A 105 6.24 7.74 -8.82
CA ILE A 105 7.49 8.51 -8.75
C ILE A 105 8.27 8.41 -10.06
N ARG A 106 8.57 7.19 -10.52
CA ARG A 106 9.37 6.99 -11.73
C ARG A 106 8.75 7.65 -12.96
N HIS A 107 7.42 7.70 -13.02
CA HIS A 107 6.71 8.32 -14.13
C HIS A 107 6.66 9.85 -14.02
N TRP A 108 6.16 10.39 -12.90
CA TRP A 108 5.87 11.82 -12.76
C TRP A 108 7.05 12.68 -12.29
N VAL A 109 8.09 12.05 -11.76
CA VAL A 109 9.30 12.72 -11.25
C VAL A 109 10.52 12.36 -12.09
N SER A 110 10.68 11.07 -12.44
CA SER A 110 11.87 10.60 -13.17
C SER A 110 11.69 10.52 -14.69
N GLY A 111 10.50 10.84 -15.22
CA GLY A 111 10.25 10.89 -16.67
C GLY A 111 10.18 9.53 -17.39
N GLN A 112 10.09 8.43 -16.64
CA GLN A 112 9.98 7.09 -17.22
C GLN A 112 8.55 6.78 -17.68
N SER A 113 8.37 5.72 -18.47
CA SER A 113 7.05 5.28 -18.93
C SER A 113 6.18 4.76 -17.78
N PHE A 114 4.89 5.13 -17.81
CA PHE A 114 3.88 4.51 -16.97
C PHE A 114 3.54 3.11 -17.52
N PRO A 115 3.27 2.09 -16.68
CA PRO A 115 2.84 0.78 -17.16
C PRO A 115 1.59 0.88 -18.04
N ALA A 116 1.60 0.21 -19.20
CA ALA A 116 0.42 0.13 -20.06
C ALA A 116 -0.73 -0.64 -19.40
N ASP A 117 -0.39 -1.69 -18.65
CA ASP A 117 -1.32 -2.46 -17.83
C ASP A 117 -0.95 -2.30 -16.35
N LEU A 118 -1.49 -1.26 -15.72
CA LEU A 118 -1.29 -1.00 -14.29
C LEU A 118 -1.94 -2.09 -13.43
N GLU A 119 -3.07 -2.64 -13.86
CA GLU A 119 -3.86 -3.58 -13.08
C GLU A 119 -3.11 -4.91 -12.90
N THR A 120 -2.52 -5.44 -13.97
CA THR A 120 -1.65 -6.61 -13.90
C THR A 120 -0.41 -6.34 -13.04
N VAL A 121 0.26 -5.20 -13.23
CA VAL A 121 1.46 -4.86 -12.44
C VAL A 121 1.17 -4.79 -10.94
N VAL A 122 0.05 -4.16 -10.54
CA VAL A 122 -0.34 -4.07 -9.12
C VAL A 122 -0.74 -5.45 -8.58
N SER A 123 -1.54 -6.20 -9.32
CA SER A 123 -1.99 -7.53 -8.91
C SER A 123 -0.83 -8.51 -8.75
N ASP A 124 0.15 -8.47 -9.65
CA ASP A 124 1.34 -9.32 -9.58
C ASP A 124 2.24 -8.97 -8.40
N ARG A 125 2.38 -7.67 -8.06
CA ARG A 125 3.11 -7.25 -6.85
C ARG A 125 2.46 -7.76 -5.58
N VAL A 126 1.13 -7.69 -5.48
CA VAL A 126 0.38 -8.24 -4.35
C VAL A 126 0.55 -9.76 -4.28
N ARG A 127 0.37 -10.46 -5.41
CA ARG A 127 0.57 -11.92 -5.48
C ARG A 127 1.99 -12.32 -5.07
N PHE A 128 3.00 -11.59 -5.54
CA PHE A 128 4.40 -11.83 -5.17
C PHE A 128 4.60 -11.67 -3.66
N ALA A 129 4.12 -10.57 -3.08
CA ALA A 129 4.21 -10.33 -1.64
C ALA A 129 3.53 -11.44 -0.82
N CYS A 130 2.32 -11.86 -1.20
CA CYS A 130 1.61 -12.94 -0.53
C CYS A 130 2.34 -14.30 -0.66
N ARG A 131 3.03 -14.56 -1.77
CA ARG A 131 3.85 -15.77 -1.94
C ARG A 131 5.11 -15.73 -1.09
N THR A 132 5.82 -14.59 -1.06
CA THR A 132 7.04 -14.45 -0.25
C THR A 132 6.76 -14.58 1.24
N SER A 133 5.56 -14.22 1.71
CA SER A 133 5.18 -14.43 3.11
C SER A 133 4.87 -15.89 3.46
N ARG A 134 4.75 -16.79 2.46
CA ARG A 134 4.49 -18.24 2.67
C ARG A 134 5.76 -19.09 2.64
N ALA A 135 6.87 -18.55 2.15
CA ALA A 135 8.16 -19.21 2.05
C ALA A 135 8.94 -19.07 3.36
#